data_AF-A0A7S2JNG4-F1
#
_entry.id   AF-A0A7S2JNG4-F1
#
_cell.length_a   1.000
_cell.length_b   1.000
_cell.length_c   1.000
_cell.angle_alpha   90.00
_cell.angle_beta   90.00
_cell.angle_gamma   90.00
#
_symmetry.space_group_name_H-M   'P 1'
#
loop_
_entity.id
_entity.type
_entity.pdbx_description
1 polymer ?
#
loop_
_entity_poly.entity_id
_entity_poly.type
_entity_poly.pdbx_seq_one_letter_code
_entity_poly.pdbx_strand_id
1 'polypeptide(L)'
;MMRSFCLAPYKVGSRKVRRLAALQPTLNRLYDLVSQDVEFVSEALRVTSLECAWSAHELEVFRRVSSRPAKPRLLLPNSIFLEELSGSCVLTVGNVQAGEPYQHHLVHTLQRAEHPHVAQGPLLAVCDALATAAKMVHPARPRVAVLTKPSDNVALRTRIDVYGVGRLLEEHGVQPVYVSMRDMARAELDSAGDLLLDGEALSVVYSRFDFSHPLGKQTPSLEAIDAEHTAEWIAVERMEMSSAVVSSTLGCRLAHRRSVQQAKQGSS
;
A
#
# COMPACT_ATOMS: atom_id res chain seq x y z
N MET A 1 -22.13 -7.57 0.41
CA MET A 1 -21.76 -8.25 -0.84
C MET A 1 -20.31 -8.69 -0.75
N MET A 2 -20.03 -9.98 -0.90
CA MET A 2 -18.67 -10.52 -0.94
C MET A 2 -18.15 -10.57 -2.38
N ARG A 3 -16.83 -10.58 -2.54
CA ARG A 3 -16.17 -10.86 -3.83
C ARG A 3 -16.57 -12.24 -4.36
N SER A 4 -16.66 -12.42 -5.68
CA SER A 4 -16.77 -13.74 -6.29
C SER A 4 -15.65 -14.65 -5.78
N PHE A 5 -16.01 -15.82 -5.27
CA PHE A 5 -15.09 -16.77 -4.67
C PHE A 5 -15.41 -18.20 -5.13
N CYS A 6 -14.43 -19.09 -5.05
CA CYS A 6 -14.63 -20.51 -5.35
C CYS A 6 -15.36 -21.19 -4.20
N LEU A 7 -16.37 -22.01 -4.52
CA LEU A 7 -17.10 -22.80 -3.53
C LEU A 7 -16.18 -23.78 -2.78
N ALA A 8 -15.21 -24.36 -3.48
CA ALA A 8 -14.18 -25.20 -2.89
C ALA A 8 -12.85 -24.44 -2.80
N PRO A 9 -12.07 -24.60 -1.70
CA PRO A 9 -10.74 -24.03 -1.60
C PRO A 9 -9.81 -24.67 -2.63
N TYR A 10 -8.92 -23.85 -3.21
CA TYR A 10 -7.92 -24.34 -4.14
C TYR A 10 -6.88 -25.20 -3.41
N LYS A 11 -6.70 -26.44 -3.86
CA LYS A 11 -5.75 -27.38 -3.25
C LYS A 11 -4.34 -27.07 -3.75
N VAL A 12 -3.51 -26.50 -2.88
CA VAL A 12 -2.09 -26.27 -3.14
C VAL A 12 -1.26 -27.27 -2.33
N GLY A 13 -0.24 -27.87 -2.94
CA GLY A 13 0.69 -28.73 -2.23
C GLY A 13 1.39 -27.99 -1.09
N SER A 14 1.45 -28.58 0.10
CA SER A 14 2.03 -27.97 1.31
C SER A 14 3.49 -27.51 1.13
N ARG A 15 4.26 -28.22 0.29
CA ARG A 15 5.62 -27.82 -0.09
C ARG A 15 5.65 -26.47 -0.82
N LYS A 16 4.70 -26.22 -1.74
CA LYS A 16 4.61 -24.95 -2.49
C LYS A 16 4.20 -23.80 -1.58
N VAL A 17 3.19 -24.01 -0.72
CA VAL A 17 2.76 -23.01 0.28
C VAL A 17 3.92 -22.62 1.20
N ARG A 18 4.66 -23.60 1.75
CA ARG A 18 5.82 -23.32 2.62
C ARG A 18 6.93 -22.56 1.89
N ARG A 19 7.22 -22.89 0.64
CA ARG A 19 8.23 -22.17 -0.16
C ARG A 19 7.82 -20.73 -0.41
N LEU A 20 6.55 -20.47 -0.77
CA LEU A 20 6.05 -19.11 -0.97
C LEU A 20 6.06 -18.30 0.31
N ALA A 21 5.61 -18.89 1.42
CA ALA A 21 5.64 -18.25 2.73
C ALA A 21 7.08 -17.89 3.16
N ALA A 22 8.06 -18.76 2.89
CA ALA A 22 9.46 -18.51 3.19
C ALA A 22 10.09 -17.40 2.32
N LEU A 23 9.52 -17.09 1.15
CA LEU A 23 9.99 -15.99 0.31
C LEU A 23 9.49 -14.63 0.78
N GLN A 24 8.35 -14.56 1.48
CA GLN A 24 7.74 -13.29 1.89
C GLN A 24 8.70 -12.38 2.68
N PRO A 25 9.43 -12.85 3.72
CA PRO A 25 10.35 -11.98 4.45
C PRO A 25 11.50 -11.48 3.59
N THR A 26 12.04 -12.35 2.72
CA THR A 26 13.12 -11.98 1.78
C THR A 26 12.66 -10.91 0.80
N LEU A 27 11.46 -11.05 0.26
CA LEU A 27 10.89 -10.07 -0.67
C LEU A 27 10.56 -8.75 0.03
N ASN A 28 9.97 -8.79 1.23
CA ASN A 28 9.74 -7.59 2.02
C ASN A 28 11.06 -6.84 2.27
N ARG A 29 12.13 -7.55 2.64
CA ARG A 29 13.46 -6.94 2.83
C ARG A 29 14.03 -6.39 1.52
N LEU A 30 13.89 -7.11 0.40
CA LEU A 30 14.34 -6.65 -0.90
C LEU A 30 13.64 -5.33 -1.28
N TYR A 31 12.31 -5.27 -1.21
CA TYR A 31 11.55 -4.07 -1.55
C TYR A 31 11.79 -2.93 -0.56
N ASP A 32 12.04 -3.24 0.71
CA ASP A 32 12.50 -2.24 1.67
C ASP A 32 13.83 -1.62 1.24
N LEU A 33 14.84 -2.43 0.89
CA LEU A 33 16.14 -1.94 0.42
C LEU A 33 16.03 -1.15 -0.89
N VAL A 34 15.32 -1.68 -1.89
CA VAL A 34 15.11 -0.99 -3.17
C VAL A 34 14.36 0.33 -2.97
N SER A 35 13.40 0.39 -2.04
CA SER A 35 12.65 1.62 -1.77
C SER A 35 13.48 2.77 -1.19
N GLN A 36 14.69 2.47 -0.71
CA GLN A 36 15.64 3.44 -0.16
C GLN A 36 16.74 3.81 -1.16
N ASP A 37 16.92 3.03 -2.22
CA ASP A 37 17.93 3.27 -3.23
C ASP A 37 17.43 4.31 -4.26
N VAL A 38 17.55 5.58 -3.87
CA VAL A 38 17.06 6.72 -4.65
C VAL A 38 17.67 6.75 -6.04
N GLU A 39 18.95 6.43 -6.15
CA GLU A 39 19.69 6.44 -7.41
C GLU A 39 19.19 5.32 -8.33
N PHE A 40 19.15 4.07 -7.84
CA PHE A 40 18.65 2.94 -8.60
C PHE A 40 17.21 3.15 -9.07
N VAL A 41 16.31 3.54 -8.17
CA VAL A 41 14.89 3.77 -8.50
C VAL A 41 14.74 4.94 -9.48
N SER A 42 15.49 6.03 -9.30
CA SER A 42 15.47 7.16 -10.23
C SER A 42 15.94 6.76 -11.63
N GLU A 43 17.03 6.00 -11.75
CA GLU A 43 17.56 5.58 -13.05
C GLU A 43 16.61 4.60 -13.73
N ALA A 44 16.10 3.61 -13.00
CA ALA A 44 15.12 2.65 -13.50
C ALA A 44 13.82 3.32 -13.99
N LEU A 45 13.50 4.51 -13.48
CA LEU A 45 12.32 5.30 -13.87
C LEU A 45 12.64 6.47 -14.80
N ARG A 46 13.91 6.66 -15.20
CA ARG A 46 14.37 7.84 -15.95
C ARG A 46 13.57 8.06 -17.23
N VAL A 47 13.46 7.05 -18.08
CA VAL A 47 12.71 7.15 -19.35
C VAL A 47 11.24 7.50 -19.08
N THR A 48 10.59 6.78 -18.16
CA THR A 48 9.18 7.06 -17.81
C THR A 48 8.99 8.48 -17.28
N SER A 49 9.92 9.01 -16.49
CA SER A 49 9.82 10.37 -15.97
C SER A 49 9.98 11.46 -17.02
N LEU A 50 10.72 11.21 -18.10
CA LEU A 50 10.85 12.17 -19.21
C LEU A 50 9.58 12.27 -20.04
N GLU A 51 8.78 11.19 -20.09
CA GLU A 51 7.56 11.08 -20.89
C GLU A 51 6.29 11.36 -20.09
N CYS A 52 6.39 11.41 -18.75
CA CYS A 52 5.25 11.48 -17.85
C CYS A 52 5.49 12.45 -16.70
N ALA A 53 4.79 13.58 -16.75
CA ALA A 53 4.89 14.65 -15.76
C ALA A 53 4.51 14.17 -14.34
N TRP A 54 3.54 13.25 -14.21
CA TRP A 54 3.19 12.62 -12.94
C TRP A 54 4.35 11.81 -12.36
N SER A 55 5.00 10.98 -13.17
CA SER A 55 6.14 10.17 -12.72
C SER A 55 7.37 11.04 -12.39
N ALA A 56 7.58 12.13 -13.13
CA ALA A 56 8.60 13.11 -12.80
C ALA A 56 8.37 13.73 -11.42
N HIS A 57 7.14 14.13 -11.12
CA HIS A 57 6.77 14.69 -9.83
C HIS A 57 6.94 13.70 -8.67
N GLU A 58 6.51 12.45 -8.83
CA GLU A 58 6.73 11.42 -7.82
C GLU A 58 8.23 11.18 -7.54
N LEU A 59 9.08 11.21 -8.57
CA LEU A 59 10.53 11.13 -8.37
C LEU A 59 11.09 12.35 -7.64
N GLU A 60 10.57 13.54 -7.92
CA GLU A 60 10.96 14.76 -7.21
C GLU A 60 10.62 14.64 -5.72
N VAL A 61 9.36 14.31 -5.39
CA VAL A 61 8.91 14.10 -4.01
C VAL A 61 9.74 13.02 -3.34
N PHE A 62 9.98 11.89 -4.03
CA PHE A 62 10.78 10.79 -3.48
C PHE A 62 12.21 11.22 -3.13
N ARG A 63 12.88 12.01 -3.97
CA ARG A 63 14.21 12.56 -3.67
C ARG A 63 14.19 13.50 -2.46
N ARG A 64 13.19 14.38 -2.38
CA ARG A 64 13.04 15.32 -1.24
C ARG A 64 12.75 14.60 0.06
N VAL A 65 11.93 13.56 0.05
CA VAL A 65 11.60 12.76 1.25
C VAL A 65 12.82 11.95 1.70
N SER A 66 13.61 11.42 0.75
CA SER A 66 14.76 10.57 1.08
C SER A 66 15.93 11.32 1.71
N SER A 67 15.98 12.65 1.61
CA SER A 67 16.98 13.48 2.33
C SER A 67 16.58 13.81 3.76
N ARG A 68 15.36 13.43 4.20
CA ARG A 68 14.86 13.67 5.55
C ARG A 68 15.23 12.52 6.49
N PRO A 69 15.15 12.73 7.82
CA PRO A 69 15.29 11.65 8.78
C PRO A 69 14.33 10.50 8.45
N ALA A 70 14.85 9.27 8.53
CA ALA A 70 14.05 8.08 8.27
C ALA A 70 12.93 7.93 9.31
N LYS A 71 11.70 7.75 8.84
CA LYS A 71 10.55 7.36 9.67
C LYS A 71 10.33 5.85 9.66
N PRO A 72 9.63 5.29 10.67
CA PRO A 72 9.30 3.86 10.67
C PRO A 72 8.56 3.48 9.39
N ARG A 73 8.92 2.32 8.82
CA ARG A 73 8.34 1.82 7.57
C ARG A 73 7.44 0.63 7.85
N LEU A 74 6.26 0.65 7.23
CA LEU A 74 5.30 -0.43 7.31
C LEU A 74 5.07 -0.99 5.90
N LEU A 75 5.64 -2.17 5.64
CA LEU A 75 5.39 -2.94 4.44
C LEU A 75 4.37 -4.03 4.79
N LEU A 76 3.11 -3.79 4.41
CA LEU A 76 2.07 -4.80 4.54
C LEU A 76 2.24 -5.91 3.49
N PRO A 77 1.78 -7.14 3.79
CA PRO A 77 2.02 -8.30 2.93
C PRO A 77 1.61 -8.05 1.48
N ASN A 78 2.57 -8.22 0.58
CA ASN A 78 2.38 -8.18 -0.87
C ASN A 78 1.62 -9.42 -1.35
N SER A 79 0.86 -9.28 -2.45
CA SER A 79 0.29 -10.45 -3.14
C SER A 79 1.38 -11.18 -3.90
N ILE A 80 2.06 -12.14 -3.27
CA ILE A 80 2.99 -13.03 -3.98
C ILE A 80 2.21 -14.19 -4.55
N PHE A 81 2.17 -14.31 -5.87
CA PHE A 81 1.61 -15.49 -6.52
C PHE A 81 2.59 -16.11 -7.50
N LEU A 82 2.49 -17.44 -7.58
CA LEU A 82 3.24 -18.26 -8.52
C LEU A 82 2.30 -18.66 -9.64
N GLU A 83 2.49 -18.08 -10.82
CA GLU A 83 1.81 -18.52 -12.02
C GLU A 83 2.57 -19.71 -12.61
N GLU A 84 1.91 -20.86 -12.73
CA GLU A 84 2.48 -22.03 -13.39
C GLU A 84 2.18 -21.94 -14.88
N LEU A 85 3.20 -21.68 -15.69
CA LEU A 85 3.11 -21.60 -17.15
C LEU A 85 3.85 -22.80 -17.75
N SER A 86 3.14 -23.78 -18.31
CA SER A 86 3.63 -24.94 -19.08
C SER A 86 5.14 -25.23 -18.98
N GLY A 87 5.60 -25.69 -17.80
CA GLY A 87 7.01 -26.04 -17.54
C GLY A 87 7.85 -24.99 -16.81
N SER A 88 7.26 -23.84 -16.45
CA SER A 88 7.91 -22.74 -15.72
C SER A 88 7.00 -22.20 -14.62
N CYS A 89 7.60 -21.51 -13.65
CA CYS A 89 6.88 -20.85 -12.56
C CYS A 89 7.28 -19.37 -12.54
N VAL A 90 6.34 -18.47 -12.80
CA VAL A 90 6.55 -17.03 -12.75
C VAL A 90 6.13 -16.52 -11.38
N LEU A 91 7.10 -15.96 -10.65
CA LEU A 91 6.85 -15.26 -9.40
C LEU A 91 6.39 -13.84 -9.73
N THR A 92 5.16 -13.49 -9.37
CA THR A 92 4.67 -12.13 -9.46
C THR A 92 4.50 -11.57 -8.05
N VAL A 93 5.11 -10.41 -7.80
CA VAL A 93 4.92 -9.66 -6.56
C VAL A 93 3.93 -8.53 -6.86
N GLY A 94 2.67 -8.81 -6.52
CA GLY A 94 1.55 -7.89 -6.63
C GLY A 94 1.60 -6.76 -5.60
N ASN A 95 0.84 -5.70 -5.92
CA ASN A 95 0.98 -4.34 -5.43
C ASN A 95 0.94 -4.14 -3.89
N VAL A 96 1.45 -2.98 -3.47
CA VAL A 96 1.88 -2.58 -2.11
C VAL A 96 0.75 -2.24 -1.12
N GLN A 97 -0.43 -2.83 -1.28
CA GLN A 97 -1.65 -2.35 -0.59
C GLN A 97 -2.48 -3.45 0.05
N ALA A 98 -1.89 -4.63 0.24
CA ALA A 98 -2.49 -5.79 0.91
C ALA A 98 -3.81 -6.32 0.30
N GLY A 99 -4.23 -5.81 -0.86
CA GLY A 99 -5.46 -6.24 -1.55
C GLY A 99 -6.74 -5.90 -0.79
N GLU A 100 -7.59 -6.92 -0.59
CA GLU A 100 -8.87 -6.83 0.14
C GLU A 100 -8.84 -7.78 1.36
N PRO A 101 -8.04 -7.47 2.41
CA PRO A 101 -7.78 -8.41 3.50
C PRO A 101 -9.04 -8.79 4.28
N TYR A 102 -10.00 -7.87 4.41
CA TYR A 102 -11.26 -8.15 5.10
C TYR A 102 -12.16 -9.06 4.27
N GLN A 103 -12.29 -8.83 2.96
CA GLN A 103 -13.02 -9.72 2.05
C GLN A 103 -12.39 -11.11 2.03
N HIS A 104 -11.06 -11.20 2.01
CA HIS A 104 -10.36 -12.48 2.13
C HIS A 104 -10.67 -13.16 3.46
N HIS A 105 -10.71 -12.41 4.56
CA HIS A 105 -11.10 -12.95 5.86
C HIS A 105 -12.52 -13.52 5.86
N LEU A 106 -13.49 -12.85 5.22
CA LEU A 106 -14.85 -13.36 5.08
C LEU A 106 -14.88 -14.68 4.29
N VAL A 107 -14.18 -14.75 3.15
CA VAL A 107 -14.09 -15.97 2.33
C VAL A 107 -13.46 -17.12 3.11
N HIS A 108 -12.33 -16.87 3.78
CA HIS A 108 -11.64 -17.88 4.58
C HIS A 108 -12.49 -18.35 5.76
N THR A 109 -13.24 -17.45 6.41
CA THR A 109 -14.14 -17.81 7.52
C THR A 109 -15.25 -18.75 7.06
N LEU A 110 -15.89 -18.44 5.93
CA LEU A 110 -16.91 -19.32 5.35
C LEU A 110 -16.34 -20.66 4.92
N GLN A 111 -15.20 -20.67 4.21
CA GLN A 111 -14.57 -21.92 3.80
C GLN A 111 -14.13 -22.78 4.98
N ARG A 112 -13.67 -22.17 6.09
CA ARG A 112 -13.28 -22.91 7.31
C ARG A 112 -14.45 -23.59 8.02
N ALA A 113 -15.67 -23.09 7.86
CA ALA A 113 -16.87 -23.74 8.41
C ALA A 113 -17.09 -25.13 7.80
N GLU A 114 -16.75 -25.30 6.51
CA GLU A 114 -16.87 -26.58 5.79
C GLU A 114 -15.53 -27.33 5.66
N HIS A 115 -14.41 -26.60 5.76
CA HIS A 115 -13.06 -27.10 5.54
C HIS A 115 -12.09 -26.56 6.62
N PRO A 116 -12.01 -27.19 7.80
CA PRO A 116 -11.24 -26.67 8.94
C PRO A 116 -9.74 -26.45 8.69
N HIS A 117 -9.19 -27.09 7.65
CA HIS A 117 -7.78 -27.01 7.25
C HIS A 117 -7.45 -25.79 6.38
N VAL A 118 -8.44 -24.98 5.99
CA VAL A 118 -8.20 -23.73 5.27
C VAL A 118 -7.43 -22.77 6.17
N ALA A 119 -6.32 -22.24 5.65
CA ALA A 119 -5.45 -21.33 6.38
C ALA A 119 -6.20 -20.06 6.81
N GLN A 120 -5.68 -19.36 7.82
CA GLN A 120 -6.22 -18.06 8.22
C GLN A 120 -5.90 -17.00 7.15
N GLY A 121 -6.86 -16.11 6.89
CA GLY A 121 -6.65 -14.96 6.01
C GLY A 121 -5.75 -13.87 6.62
N PRO A 122 -5.33 -12.86 5.84
CA PRO A 122 -4.30 -11.90 6.23
C PRO A 122 -4.76 -10.80 7.19
N LEU A 123 -6.08 -10.66 7.42
CA LEU A 123 -6.67 -9.51 8.11
C LEU A 123 -6.08 -9.24 9.50
N LEU A 124 -5.93 -10.26 10.36
CA LEU A 124 -5.40 -10.06 11.71
C LEU A 124 -3.96 -9.53 11.66
N ALA A 125 -3.09 -10.18 10.88
CA ALA A 125 -1.69 -9.75 10.75
C ALA A 125 -1.57 -8.33 10.20
N VAL A 126 -2.46 -7.91 9.28
CA VAL A 126 -2.52 -6.53 8.78
C VAL A 126 -2.92 -5.56 9.89
N CYS A 127 -3.96 -5.86 10.66
CA CYS A 127 -4.44 -4.98 11.73
C CYS A 127 -3.48 -4.91 12.92
N ASP A 128 -2.84 -6.03 13.28
CA ASP A 128 -1.77 -6.08 14.28
C ASP A 128 -0.61 -5.17 13.90
N ALA A 129 -0.16 -5.24 12.63
CA ALA A 129 0.95 -4.43 12.14
C ALA A 129 0.60 -2.93 12.09
N LEU A 130 -0.61 -2.59 11.61
CA LEU A 130 -1.13 -1.21 11.61
C LEU A 130 -1.25 -0.67 13.03
N ALA A 131 -1.82 -1.45 13.95
CA ALA A 131 -2.01 -1.03 15.33
C ALA A 131 -0.69 -0.85 16.07
N THR A 132 0.27 -1.75 15.84
CA THR A 132 1.63 -1.64 16.36
C THR A 132 2.29 -0.35 15.87
N ALA A 133 2.27 -0.11 14.55
CA ALA A 133 2.83 1.12 13.98
C ALA A 133 2.15 2.38 14.54
N ALA A 134 0.83 2.39 14.69
CA ALA A 134 0.10 3.53 15.23
C ALA A 134 0.49 3.84 16.68
N LYS A 135 0.58 2.80 17.53
CA LYS A 135 0.98 2.94 18.93
C LYS A 135 2.45 3.32 19.11
N MET A 136 3.31 3.00 18.15
CA MET A 136 4.71 3.45 18.14
C MET A 136 4.84 4.95 17.88
N VAL A 137 3.97 5.53 17.03
CA VAL A 137 4.01 6.97 16.71
C VAL A 137 3.28 7.78 17.78
N HIS A 138 2.02 7.44 18.08
CA HIS A 138 1.20 8.13 19.07
C HIS A 138 0.60 7.14 20.08
N PRO A 139 1.32 6.81 21.17
CA PRO A 139 0.88 5.77 22.12
C PRO A 139 -0.38 6.14 22.90
N ALA A 140 -0.60 7.44 23.17
CA ALA A 140 -1.75 7.90 23.94
C ALA A 140 -3.05 7.97 23.12
N ARG A 141 -2.94 8.26 21.83
CA ARG A 141 -4.09 8.42 20.92
C ARG A 141 -3.76 7.91 19.51
N PRO A 142 -3.57 6.60 19.34
CA PRO A 142 -3.21 6.03 18.05
C PRO A 142 -4.38 6.15 17.06
N ARG A 143 -4.12 6.77 15.92
CA ARG A 143 -5.09 7.03 14.84
C ARG A 143 -4.57 6.51 13.51
N VAL A 144 -5.38 5.74 12.80
CA VAL A 144 -5.08 5.24 11.47
C VAL A 144 -6.01 5.90 10.47
N ALA A 145 -5.47 6.72 9.58
CA ALA A 145 -6.16 7.19 8.40
C ALA A 145 -6.31 6.03 7.41
N VAL A 146 -7.53 5.55 7.19
CA VAL A 146 -7.84 4.54 6.20
C VAL A 146 -8.30 5.26 4.94
N LEU A 147 -7.44 5.30 3.92
CA LEU A 147 -7.76 5.98 2.67
C LEU A 147 -8.94 5.31 1.95
N THR A 148 -9.84 6.14 1.45
CA THR A 148 -11.06 5.83 0.70
C THR A 148 -11.06 6.62 -0.61
N LYS A 149 -11.63 6.04 -1.67
CA LYS A 149 -11.96 6.79 -2.89
C LYS A 149 -13.35 7.44 -2.73
N PRO A 150 -13.65 8.53 -3.47
CA PRO A 150 -14.96 9.17 -3.45
C PRO A 150 -16.09 8.16 -3.69
N SER A 151 -17.14 8.22 -2.86
CA SER A 151 -18.16 7.16 -2.69
C SER A 151 -18.83 6.70 -3.98
N ASP A 152 -18.94 7.57 -4.97
CA ASP A 152 -19.82 7.38 -6.12
C ASP A 152 -19.19 6.44 -7.17
N ASN A 153 -17.86 6.27 -7.12
CA ASN A 153 -17.09 5.43 -8.05
C ASN A 153 -16.48 4.19 -7.39
N VAL A 154 -16.74 3.96 -6.10
CA VAL A 154 -16.17 2.82 -5.38
C VAL A 154 -17.13 1.65 -5.36
N ALA A 155 -16.70 0.52 -5.91
CA ALA A 155 -17.44 -0.73 -5.80
C ALA A 155 -17.77 -1.03 -4.33
N LEU A 156 -19.03 -1.37 -4.05
CA LEU A 156 -19.53 -1.65 -2.69
C LEU A 156 -18.63 -2.63 -1.92
N ARG A 157 -18.03 -3.61 -2.60
CA ARG A 157 -17.09 -4.57 -2.02
C ARG A 157 -15.89 -3.90 -1.34
N THR A 158 -15.34 -2.86 -1.96
CA THR A 158 -14.14 -2.16 -1.49
C THR A 158 -14.50 -1.28 -0.30
N ARG A 159 -15.69 -0.66 -0.31
CA ARG A 159 -16.22 0.02 0.88
C ARG A 159 -16.33 -0.94 2.07
N ILE A 160 -16.97 -2.10 1.88
CA ILE A 160 -17.11 -3.12 2.94
C ILE A 160 -15.74 -3.54 3.47
N ASP A 161 -14.75 -3.70 2.59
CA ASP A 161 -13.41 -4.07 3.00
C ASP A 161 -12.74 -3.01 3.88
N VAL A 162 -12.79 -1.74 3.46
CA VAL A 162 -12.24 -0.60 4.21
C VAL A 162 -12.90 -0.49 5.60
N TYR A 163 -14.23 -0.53 5.66
CA TYR A 163 -14.94 -0.45 6.94
C TYR A 163 -14.64 -1.65 7.85
N GLY A 164 -14.53 -2.85 7.28
CA GLY A 164 -14.19 -4.06 8.01
C GLY A 164 -12.80 -4.03 8.64
N VAL A 165 -11.80 -3.46 7.94
CA VAL A 165 -10.49 -3.20 8.56
C VAL A 165 -10.61 -2.21 9.71
N GLY A 166 -11.30 -1.08 9.51
CA GLY A 166 -11.42 -0.05 10.54
C GLY A 166 -12.04 -0.58 11.83
N ARG A 167 -13.09 -1.39 11.73
CA ARG A 167 -13.71 -2.04 12.90
C ARG A 167 -12.72 -2.91 13.69
N LEU A 168 -11.89 -3.70 13.00
CA LEU A 168 -10.91 -4.53 13.69
C LEU A 168 -9.77 -3.70 14.32
N LEU A 169 -9.44 -2.55 13.74
CA LEU A 169 -8.50 -1.60 14.37
C LEU A 169 -9.06 -1.02 15.68
N GLU A 170 -10.36 -0.75 15.76
CA GLU A 170 -11.02 -0.32 17.00
C GLU A 170 -10.87 -1.39 18.09
N GLU A 171 -11.03 -2.68 17.74
CA GLU A 171 -10.80 -3.80 18.65
C GLU A 171 -9.33 -3.88 19.12
N HIS A 172 -8.39 -3.29 18.38
CA HIS A 172 -6.98 -3.16 18.79
C HIS A 172 -6.70 -1.85 19.56
N GLY A 173 -7.73 -1.09 19.92
CA GLY A 173 -7.58 0.19 20.64
C GLY A 173 -6.99 1.29 19.78
N VAL A 174 -7.25 1.27 18.47
CA VAL A 174 -6.77 2.26 17.51
C VAL A 174 -7.97 2.88 16.80
N GLN A 175 -8.01 4.20 16.75
CA GLN A 175 -9.13 4.91 16.13
C GLN A 175 -8.95 4.96 14.60
N PRO A 176 -9.84 4.33 13.81
CA PRO A 176 -9.85 4.51 12.37
C PRO A 176 -10.42 5.88 11.99
N VAL A 177 -9.86 6.50 10.97
CA VAL A 177 -10.35 7.74 10.38
C VAL A 177 -10.47 7.52 8.88
N TYR A 178 -11.69 7.52 8.35
CA TYR A 178 -11.92 7.28 6.92
C TYR A 178 -11.76 8.59 6.16
N VAL A 179 -10.81 8.61 5.24
CA VAL A 179 -10.39 9.85 4.57
C VAL A 179 -10.21 9.64 3.09
N SER A 180 -10.43 10.66 2.28
CA SER A 180 -10.09 10.70 0.86
C SER A 180 -8.76 11.41 0.64
N MET A 181 -8.22 11.31 -0.58
CA MET A 181 -7.06 12.12 -0.96
C MET A 181 -7.34 13.61 -0.88
N ARG A 182 -8.58 14.04 -1.13
CA ARG A 182 -8.99 15.44 -0.95
C ARG A 182 -8.99 15.87 0.51
N ASP A 183 -9.30 14.97 1.44
CA ASP A 183 -9.19 15.25 2.88
C ASP A 183 -7.72 15.36 3.28
N MET A 184 -6.89 14.43 2.82
CA MET A 184 -5.45 14.45 3.06
C MET A 184 -4.73 15.65 2.43
N ALA A 185 -5.23 16.17 1.31
CA ALA A 185 -4.73 17.39 0.68
C ALA A 185 -5.00 18.64 1.52
N ARG A 186 -5.89 18.56 2.51
CA ARG A 186 -6.18 19.63 3.49
C ARG A 186 -5.43 19.44 4.81
N ALA A 187 -4.89 18.25 5.07
CA ALA A 187 -4.15 17.95 6.30
C ALA A 187 -2.90 18.82 6.44
N GLU A 188 -2.60 19.32 7.63
CA GLU A 188 -1.47 20.22 7.86
C GLU A 188 -0.29 19.47 8.50
N LEU A 189 0.90 20.06 8.43
CA LEU A 189 2.04 19.60 9.22
C LEU A 189 2.25 20.58 10.35
N ASP A 190 2.31 20.08 11.58
CA ASP A 190 2.65 20.92 12.72
C ASP A 190 4.17 21.13 12.85
N SER A 191 4.58 21.83 13.91
CA SER A 191 6.00 22.08 14.17
C SER A 191 6.82 20.83 14.52
N ALA A 192 6.17 19.76 14.99
CA ALA A 192 6.80 18.47 15.25
C ALA A 192 6.90 17.61 13.97
N GLY A 193 6.20 18.01 12.91
CA GLY A 193 6.10 17.27 11.65
C GLY A 193 4.95 16.25 11.66
N ASP A 194 4.06 16.30 12.65
CA ASP A 194 2.88 15.44 12.71
C ASP A 194 1.86 15.86 11.66
N LEU A 195 1.23 14.85 11.06
CA LEU A 195 0.19 15.05 10.05
C LEU A 195 -1.15 15.29 10.75
N LEU A 196 -1.61 16.53 10.77
CA LEU A 196 -2.86 16.92 11.40
C LEU A 196 -4.01 16.94 10.40
N LEU A 197 -5.09 16.24 10.71
CA LEU A 197 -6.36 16.38 9.99
C LEU A 197 -7.40 16.90 10.97
N ASP A 198 -8.00 18.06 10.68
CA ASP A 198 -8.95 18.74 11.56
C ASP A 198 -8.39 18.96 12.98
N GLY A 199 -7.12 19.36 13.08
CA GLY A 199 -6.41 19.64 14.34
C GLY A 199 -5.90 18.40 15.08
N GLU A 200 -5.98 17.22 14.46
CA GLU A 200 -5.71 15.96 15.13
C GLU A 200 -4.65 15.11 14.43
N ALA A 201 -3.67 14.62 15.18
CA ALA A 201 -2.53 13.89 14.64
C ALA A 201 -2.91 12.48 14.14
N LEU A 202 -2.44 12.16 12.93
CA LEU A 202 -2.55 10.84 12.32
C LEU A 202 -1.27 10.06 12.57
N SER A 203 -1.39 8.81 13.05
CA SER A 203 -0.25 7.96 13.38
C SER A 203 0.22 7.13 12.19
N VAL A 204 -0.76 6.62 11.44
CA VAL A 204 -0.54 5.80 10.24
C VAL A 204 -1.50 6.25 9.15
N VAL A 205 -1.01 6.30 7.91
CA VAL A 205 -1.84 6.39 6.72
C VAL A 205 -1.82 5.04 6.01
N TYR A 206 -2.94 4.33 6.05
CA TYR A 206 -3.14 3.07 5.37
C TYR A 206 -3.76 3.29 4.00
N SER A 207 -2.94 3.18 2.94
CA SER A 207 -3.41 3.29 1.57
C SER A 207 -4.01 1.97 1.07
N ARG A 208 -5.28 2.07 0.65
CA ARG A 208 -6.11 0.96 0.17
C ARG A 208 -6.35 0.94 -1.33
N PHE A 209 -5.88 1.97 -2.02
CA PHE A 209 -6.18 2.18 -3.42
C PHE A 209 -4.91 2.44 -4.17
N ASP A 210 -4.72 1.70 -5.27
CA ASP A 210 -3.53 1.89 -6.08
C ASP A 210 -3.52 3.36 -6.47
N PHE A 211 -2.44 4.03 -6.08
CA PHE A 211 -2.05 5.29 -6.68
C PHE A 211 -1.55 4.96 -8.09
N SER A 212 -2.45 4.38 -8.87
CA SER A 212 -2.29 4.22 -10.29
C SER A 212 -2.08 5.61 -10.83
N HIS A 213 -1.21 5.73 -11.82
CA HIS A 213 -1.18 6.91 -12.63
C HIS A 213 -2.63 7.32 -12.98
N PRO A 214 -3.03 8.58 -12.75
CA PRO A 214 -4.43 9.03 -12.69
C PRO A 214 -5.27 8.60 -13.90
N LEU A 215 -4.62 8.54 -15.07
CA LEU A 215 -5.26 8.19 -16.34
C LEU A 215 -4.97 6.76 -16.83
N GLY A 216 -4.21 5.95 -16.08
CA GLY A 216 -3.73 4.64 -16.52
C GLY A 216 -2.81 4.64 -17.76
N LYS A 217 -2.48 5.83 -18.29
CA LYS A 217 -1.65 6.11 -19.47
C LYS A 217 -0.71 7.26 -19.15
N GLN A 218 0.44 7.36 -19.80
CA GLN A 218 1.38 8.48 -19.59
C GLN A 218 0.69 9.84 -19.79
N THR A 219 0.78 10.73 -18.78
CA THR A 219 0.37 12.13 -18.90
C THR A 219 1.57 13.01 -19.28
N PRO A 220 1.62 13.56 -20.51
CA PRO A 220 2.77 14.32 -20.98
C PRO A 220 2.87 15.74 -20.38
N SER A 221 1.79 16.32 -19.85
CA SER A 221 1.80 17.67 -19.26
C SER A 221 0.97 17.79 -17.97
N LEU A 222 1.40 18.64 -17.04
CA LEU A 222 0.70 18.92 -15.78
C LEU A 222 -0.64 19.65 -16.01
N GLU A 223 -0.77 20.40 -17.11
CA GLU A 223 -2.00 21.13 -17.48
C GLU A 223 -3.19 20.20 -17.78
N ALA A 224 -2.91 18.92 -18.08
CA ALA A 224 -3.93 17.91 -18.33
C ALA A 224 -4.46 17.25 -17.04
N ILE A 225 -4.01 17.70 -15.87
CA ILE A 225 -4.31 17.10 -14.57
C ILE A 225 -5.41 17.93 -13.89
N ASP A 226 -6.53 17.26 -13.59
CA ASP A 226 -7.66 17.92 -12.94
C ASP A 226 -7.42 18.22 -11.44
N ALA A 227 -8.40 18.85 -10.81
CA ALA A 227 -8.34 19.23 -9.40
C ALA A 227 -8.28 18.02 -8.45
N GLU A 228 -8.87 16.87 -8.82
CA GLU A 228 -8.84 15.66 -7.98
C GLU A 228 -7.42 15.11 -7.93
N HIS A 229 -6.78 14.98 -9.08
CA HIS A 229 -5.40 14.50 -9.20
C HIS A 229 -4.37 15.49 -8.63
N THR A 230 -4.65 16.80 -8.71
CA THR A 230 -3.83 17.80 -8.01
C THR A 230 -3.91 17.62 -6.48
N ALA A 231 -5.10 17.35 -5.94
CA ALA A 231 -5.25 17.05 -4.52
C ALA A 231 -4.48 15.77 -4.14
N GLU A 232 -4.46 14.76 -5.02
CA GLU A 232 -3.68 13.55 -4.78
C GLU A 232 -2.17 13.83 -4.61
N TRP A 233 -1.59 14.75 -5.40
CA TRP A 233 -0.19 15.15 -5.23
C TRP A 233 0.08 15.79 -3.89
N ILE A 234 -0.72 16.80 -3.55
CA ILE A 234 -0.57 17.53 -2.29
C ILE A 234 -0.67 16.56 -1.11
N ALA A 235 -1.62 15.64 -1.17
CA ALA A 235 -1.78 14.59 -0.18
C ALA A 235 -0.56 13.67 -0.11
N VAL A 236 -0.07 13.14 -1.25
CA VAL A 236 1.13 12.28 -1.27
C VAL A 236 2.32 13.00 -0.64
N GLU A 237 2.61 14.23 -1.08
CA GLU A 237 3.72 14.98 -0.52
C GLU A 237 3.58 15.17 1.00
N ARG A 238 2.42 15.63 1.49
CA ARG A 238 2.20 15.84 2.92
C ARG A 238 2.34 14.55 3.73
N MET A 239 1.76 13.46 3.25
CA MET A 239 1.86 12.15 3.89
C MET A 239 3.32 11.69 3.98
N GLU A 240 4.08 11.79 2.90
CA GLU A 240 5.47 11.34 2.88
C GLU A 240 6.39 12.24 3.72
N MET A 241 6.13 13.56 3.74
CA MET A 241 6.93 14.55 4.49
C MET A 241 6.65 14.57 6.00
N SER A 242 5.51 14.00 6.42
CA SER A 242 5.12 13.90 7.84
C SER A 242 5.83 12.80 8.62
N SER A 243 5.70 12.82 9.95
CA SER A 243 6.10 11.77 10.89
C SER A 243 5.25 10.50 10.80
N ALA A 244 4.02 10.59 10.27
CA ALA A 244 3.09 9.47 10.18
C ALA A 244 3.67 8.32 9.34
N VAL A 245 3.44 7.08 9.79
CA VAL A 245 3.85 5.89 9.03
C VAL A 245 2.93 5.72 7.82
N VAL A 246 3.48 5.63 6.62
CA VAL A 246 2.68 5.46 5.39
C VAL A 246 2.81 4.02 4.90
N SER A 247 1.67 3.34 4.75
CA SER A 247 1.58 1.97 4.23
C SER A 247 0.92 1.95 2.85
N SER A 248 1.64 1.81 1.75
CA SER A 248 3.10 1.79 1.63
C SER A 248 3.63 3.16 1.20
N THR A 249 4.83 3.51 1.67
CA THR A 249 5.53 4.75 1.32
C THR A 249 5.71 4.91 -0.19
N LEU A 250 5.95 6.13 -0.66
CA LEU A 250 6.22 6.44 -2.05
C LEU A 250 7.40 5.64 -2.58
N GLY A 251 8.49 5.54 -1.82
CA GLY A 251 9.64 4.71 -2.18
C GLY A 251 9.24 3.25 -2.43
N CYS A 252 8.44 2.64 -1.55
CA CYS A 252 7.97 1.27 -1.75
C CYS A 252 7.07 1.16 -2.99
N ARG A 253 6.20 2.14 -3.23
CA ARG A 253 5.36 2.19 -4.44
C ARG A 253 6.17 2.26 -5.73
N LEU A 254 7.20 3.10 -5.76
CA LEU A 254 8.09 3.23 -6.90
C LEU A 254 8.91 1.94 -7.12
N ALA A 255 9.41 1.33 -6.04
CA ALA A 255 10.15 0.07 -6.10
C ALA A 255 9.36 -1.09 -6.73
N HIS A 256 8.02 -1.07 -6.59
CA HIS A 256 7.13 -2.07 -7.17
C HIS A 256 6.80 -1.85 -8.66
N ARG A 257 7.26 -0.77 -9.30
CA ARG A 257 7.01 -0.52 -10.73
C ARG A 257 7.68 -1.57 -11.60
N ARG A 258 7.01 -1.95 -12.71
CA ARG A 258 7.53 -2.95 -13.65
C ARG A 258 8.92 -2.60 -14.18
N SER A 259 9.18 -1.33 -14.49
CA SER A 259 10.48 -0.87 -14.95
C SER A 259 11.58 -1.09 -13.91
N VAL A 260 11.27 -0.92 -12.61
CA VAL A 260 12.20 -1.23 -11.51
C VAL A 260 12.38 -2.73 -11.34
N GLN A 261 11.30 -3.52 -11.42
CA GLN A 261 11.37 -4.99 -11.36
C GLN A 261 12.18 -5.59 -12.52
N GLN A 262 12.17 -4.93 -13.68
CA GLN A 262 12.87 -5.36 -14.90
C GLN A 262 14.22 -4.68 -15.10
N ALA A 263 14.61 -3.76 -14.22
CA ALA A 263 15.87 -3.05 -14.31
C ALA A 263 17.01 -4.07 -14.21
N LYS A 264 17.69 -4.31 -15.33
CA LYS A 264 18.95 -5.04 -15.33
C LYS A 264 19.96 -4.13 -14.65
N GLN A 265 20.69 -4.64 -13.66
CA GLN A 265 21.97 -4.01 -13.32
C GLN A 265 22.76 -3.93 -14.62
N GLY A 266 23.07 -2.71 -15.05
CA GLY A 266 23.90 -2.48 -16.22
C GLY A 266 25.14 -3.34 -16.07
N SER A 267 25.39 -4.22 -17.04
CA SER A 267 26.62 -5.00 -17.11
C SER A 267 27.79 -4.02 -17.11
N SER A 268 28.43 -3.88 -15.95
CA SER A 268 29.76 -3.31 -15.79
C SER A 268 30.79 -4.17 -16.52
#